data_AF-A0A2V6SL93-F1
#
_entry.id   AF-A0A2V6SL93-F1
#
_cell.length_a   1.000
_cell.length_b   1.000
_cell.length_c   1.000
_cell.angle_alpha   90.00
_cell.angle_beta   90.00
_cell.angle_gamma   90.00
#
_symmetry.space_group_name_H-M   'P 1'
#
loop_
_entity.id
_entity.type
_entity.pdbx_description
1 polymer ?
#
loop_
_entity_poly.entity_id
_entity_poly.type
_entity_poly.pdbx_seq_one_letter_code
_entity_poly.pdbx_strand_id
1 'polypeptide(L)'
;MRANDFRSAEILRHGAYVCVKVPERARRTVASAAVPALAERLGLRNEFEPGDDHPPEAIAFLRRVGGTPAEIADDDLLHADAVVHVASATAAPVAEFCAELTRLLDPGITPRVLSGVVRPMSYTGTAMHNFAYAHRVLQQPGTVMPNAFLVPMSKTGAWWAKDWMERHTYFLPRYDDAGRMVNEGHALASAAGIACLMRRTYKNRSEPAPEGAYDFLTYFECADADVQTFHEVCAALGDVARNPEWQFVREGPTWQGRRVATWPELFA
;
A
#
# COMPACT_ATOMS: atom_id res chain seq x y z
N MET A 1 -20.69 22.60 25.13
CA MET A 1 -20.60 21.90 23.84
C MET A 1 -19.54 20.82 24.01
N ARG A 2 -19.93 19.54 24.14
CA ARG A 2 -18.95 18.45 24.28
C ARG A 2 -18.45 18.12 22.88
N ALA A 3 -17.17 18.34 22.60
CA ALA A 3 -16.53 17.85 21.39
C ALA A 3 -16.68 16.32 21.38
N ASN A 4 -17.40 15.80 20.40
CA ASN A 4 -17.56 14.37 20.21
C ASN A 4 -16.33 13.90 19.42
N ASP A 5 -15.17 13.80 20.08
CA ASP A 5 -13.87 13.51 19.45
C ASP A 5 -13.72 12.04 19.01
N PHE A 6 -14.83 11.31 18.80
CA PHE A 6 -14.79 10.01 18.16
C PHE A 6 -14.70 10.21 16.64
N ARG A 7 -13.51 10.01 16.06
CA ARG A 7 -13.36 9.97 14.61
C ARG A 7 -14.22 8.83 14.03
N SER A 8 -14.90 9.12 12.94
CA SER A 8 -15.75 8.13 12.24
C SER A 8 -14.95 6.87 11.93
N ALA A 9 -15.54 5.72 12.23
CA ALA A 9 -15.05 4.42 11.80
C ALA A 9 -15.56 4.05 10.41
N GLU A 10 -16.16 4.97 9.66
CA GLU A 10 -16.64 4.71 8.31
C GLU A 10 -15.50 4.29 7.37
N ILE A 11 -15.79 3.32 6.50
CA ILE A 11 -14.86 2.92 5.45
C ILE A 11 -15.03 3.90 4.30
N LEU A 12 -13.93 4.57 3.94
CA LEU A 12 -13.89 5.54 2.86
C LEU A 12 -13.62 4.88 1.51
N ARG A 13 -12.91 3.73 1.51
CA ARG A 13 -12.50 3.02 0.30
C ARG A 13 -12.21 1.57 0.61
N HIS A 14 -12.56 0.70 -0.32
CA HIS A 14 -12.13 -0.70 -0.35
C HIS A 14 -11.04 -0.85 -1.42
N GLY A 15 -10.06 -1.71 -1.17
CA GLY A 15 -9.07 -2.04 -2.19
C GLY A 15 -8.47 -3.41 -2.00
N ALA A 16 -7.90 -3.93 -3.08
CA ALA A 16 -7.15 -5.16 -3.09
C ALA A 16 -5.94 -5.08 -4.04
N TYR A 17 -4.88 -5.80 -3.68
CA TYR A 17 -3.79 -6.14 -4.58
C TYR A 17 -3.89 -7.63 -4.92
N VAL A 18 -4.10 -7.93 -6.20
CA VAL A 18 -4.17 -9.29 -6.73
C VAL A 18 -2.80 -9.63 -7.30
N CYS A 19 -2.06 -10.47 -6.59
CA CYS A 19 -0.70 -10.86 -6.92
C CYS A 19 -0.76 -12.17 -7.74
N VAL A 20 -0.19 -12.16 -8.94
CA VAL A 20 -0.31 -13.25 -9.90
C VAL A 20 1.07 -13.74 -10.28
N LYS A 21 1.31 -15.04 -10.10
CA LYS A 21 2.46 -15.77 -10.63
C LYS A 21 2.04 -16.54 -11.87
N VAL A 22 2.69 -16.28 -12.99
CA VAL A 22 2.31 -16.80 -14.31
C VAL A 22 3.44 -17.65 -14.87
N PRO A 23 3.24 -18.98 -15.01
CA PRO A 23 4.18 -19.84 -15.69
C PRO A 23 4.43 -19.35 -17.12
N GLU A 24 5.68 -19.44 -17.60
CA GLU A 24 6.08 -18.96 -18.94
C GLU A 24 5.13 -19.44 -20.05
N ARG A 25 4.76 -20.72 -20.02
CA ARG A 25 3.85 -21.35 -20.99
C ARG A 25 2.45 -20.74 -21.02
N ALA A 26 2.00 -20.11 -19.94
CA ALA A 26 0.68 -19.53 -19.78
C ALA A 26 0.65 -18.01 -20.05
N ARG A 27 1.82 -17.35 -20.16
CA ARG A 27 1.91 -15.88 -20.29
C ARG A 27 1.10 -15.33 -21.46
N ARG A 28 1.19 -15.95 -22.64
CA ARG A 28 0.42 -15.50 -23.82
C ARG A 28 -1.10 -15.60 -23.59
N THR A 29 -1.56 -16.71 -23.02
CA THR A 29 -2.98 -16.92 -22.71
C THR A 29 -3.47 -15.89 -21.70
N VAL A 30 -2.71 -15.70 -20.60
CA VAL A 30 -3.03 -14.73 -19.56
C VAL A 30 -3.02 -13.31 -20.10
N ALA A 31 -2.03 -12.92 -20.90
CA ALA A 31 -1.96 -11.59 -21.53
C ALA A 31 -3.17 -11.31 -22.46
N SER A 32 -3.80 -12.35 -23.02
CA SER A 32 -5.01 -12.24 -23.84
C SER A 32 -6.33 -12.31 -23.07
N ALA A 33 -6.28 -12.53 -21.75
CA ALA A 33 -7.48 -12.61 -20.92
C ALA A 33 -8.29 -11.31 -20.97
N ALA A 34 -9.62 -11.42 -20.89
CA ALA A 34 -10.56 -10.30 -21.05
C ALA A 34 -10.62 -9.37 -19.83
N VAL A 35 -9.49 -9.12 -19.15
CA VAL A 35 -9.38 -8.23 -18.00
C VAL A 35 -9.72 -6.77 -18.35
N PRO A 36 -9.33 -6.22 -19.52
CA PRO A 36 -9.77 -4.88 -19.91
C PRO A 36 -11.31 -4.75 -19.99
N ALA A 37 -11.98 -5.76 -20.56
CA ALA A 37 -13.45 -5.77 -20.65
C ALA A 37 -14.10 -5.91 -19.25
N LEU A 38 -13.48 -6.66 -18.34
CA LEU A 38 -13.90 -6.73 -16.94
C LEU A 38 -13.77 -5.36 -16.26
N ALA A 39 -12.64 -4.67 -16.44
CA ALA A 39 -12.41 -3.34 -15.87
C ALA A 39 -13.42 -2.31 -16.39
N GLU A 40 -13.68 -2.31 -17.70
CA GLU A 40 -14.69 -1.45 -18.33
C GLU A 40 -16.09 -1.71 -17.78
N ARG A 41 -16.49 -2.99 -17.69
CA ARG A 41 -17.79 -3.41 -17.15
C ARG A 41 -18.01 -2.96 -15.71
N LEU A 42 -16.95 -2.93 -14.91
CA LEU A 42 -16.96 -2.48 -13.51
C LEU A 42 -16.74 -0.96 -13.36
N GLY A 43 -16.55 -0.23 -14.47
CA GLY A 43 -16.29 1.21 -14.45
C GLY A 43 -14.94 1.60 -13.85
N LEU A 44 -13.97 0.68 -13.79
CA LEU A 44 -12.65 0.91 -13.22
C LEU A 44 -11.80 1.78 -14.17
N ARG A 45 -11.26 2.88 -13.65
CA ARG A 45 -10.36 3.78 -14.39
C ARG A 45 -8.91 3.48 -14.06
N ASN A 46 -8.07 3.36 -15.08
CA ASN A 46 -6.66 3.06 -14.87
C ASN A 46 -5.93 4.26 -14.25
N GLU A 47 -5.26 4.04 -13.12
CA GLU A 47 -4.46 5.05 -12.42
C GLU A 47 -3.24 5.50 -13.24
N PHE A 48 -2.82 4.75 -14.28
CA PHE A 48 -1.71 5.11 -15.18
C PHE A 48 -1.90 6.49 -15.82
N GLU A 49 -3.14 6.88 -16.10
CA GLU A 49 -3.53 8.22 -16.57
C GLU A 49 -4.62 8.77 -15.64
N PRO A 50 -4.25 9.32 -14.47
CA PRO A 50 -5.23 9.64 -13.44
C PRO A 50 -6.19 10.78 -13.84
N GLY A 51 -5.79 11.64 -14.77
CA GLY A 51 -6.49 12.90 -15.05
C GLY A 51 -6.36 13.87 -13.89
N ASP A 52 -7.38 14.71 -13.69
CA ASP A 52 -7.34 15.79 -12.67
C ASP A 52 -7.64 15.30 -11.24
N ASP A 53 -8.25 14.13 -11.07
CA ASP A 53 -8.70 13.60 -9.78
C ASP A 53 -8.35 12.11 -9.60
N HIS A 54 -8.25 11.66 -8.34
CA HIS A 54 -8.10 10.23 -8.04
C HIS A 54 -9.44 9.50 -8.24
N PRO A 55 -9.53 8.52 -9.14
CA PRO A 55 -10.81 7.92 -9.49
C PRO A 55 -11.40 7.10 -8.32
N PRO A 56 -12.70 7.23 -8.04
CA PRO A 56 -13.36 6.43 -6.99
C PRO A 56 -13.34 4.94 -7.32
N GLU A 57 -13.47 4.60 -8.60
CA GLU A 57 -13.36 3.25 -9.13
C GLU A 57 -12.06 3.16 -9.92
N ALA A 58 -11.06 2.46 -9.37
CA ALA A 58 -9.69 2.51 -9.86
C ALA A 58 -9.09 1.13 -10.09
N ILE A 59 -8.20 1.07 -11.07
CA ILE A 59 -7.35 -0.10 -11.36
C ILE A 59 -5.92 0.35 -11.65
N ALA A 60 -4.92 -0.42 -11.26
CA ALA A 60 -3.54 -0.21 -11.69
C ALA A 60 -2.88 -1.54 -12.05
N PHE A 61 -2.05 -1.53 -13.08
CA PHE A 61 -1.30 -2.69 -13.55
C PHE A 61 0.19 -2.50 -13.25
N LEU A 62 0.76 -3.43 -12.49
CA LEU A 62 2.15 -3.38 -12.03
C LEU A 62 2.89 -4.63 -12.50
N ARG A 63 3.89 -4.46 -13.36
CA ARG A 63 4.80 -5.53 -13.79
C ARG A 63 5.97 -5.65 -12.83
N ARG A 64 6.32 -6.88 -12.44
CA ARG A 64 7.45 -7.12 -11.53
C ARG A 64 8.78 -6.62 -12.09
N VAL A 65 9.59 -6.05 -11.21
CA VAL A 65 11.03 -5.80 -11.41
C VAL A 65 11.83 -6.70 -10.46
N GLY A 66 11.40 -6.79 -9.20
CA GLY A 66 12.13 -7.51 -8.18
C GLY A 66 11.32 -7.68 -6.90
N GLY A 67 12.01 -8.14 -5.86
CA GLY A 67 11.45 -8.20 -4.52
C GLY A 67 12.50 -8.58 -3.49
N THR A 68 12.28 -8.16 -2.26
CA THR A 68 13.18 -8.40 -1.12
C THR A 68 12.41 -9.16 -0.04
N PRO A 69 12.90 -10.32 0.42
CA PRO A 69 12.27 -11.05 1.53
C PRO A 69 12.36 -10.26 2.84
N ALA A 70 11.47 -10.58 3.78
CA ALA A 70 11.43 -9.99 5.12
C ALA A 70 11.05 -11.06 6.16
N GLU A 71 10.68 -10.65 7.37
CA GLU A 71 10.36 -11.57 8.48
C GLU A 71 9.16 -12.49 8.20
N ILE A 72 8.11 -11.98 7.57
CA ILE A 72 6.94 -12.76 7.21
C ILE A 72 7.17 -13.33 5.81
N ALA A 73 7.29 -14.66 5.72
CA ALA A 73 7.37 -15.34 4.44
C ALA A 73 6.03 -15.27 3.70
N ASP A 74 6.06 -14.83 2.44
CA ASP A 74 4.91 -14.77 1.53
C ASP A 74 5.43 -14.90 0.09
N ASP A 75 5.75 -16.14 -0.29
CA ASP A 75 6.37 -16.46 -1.58
C ASP A 75 5.47 -16.08 -2.76
N ASP A 76 4.15 -16.14 -2.57
CA ASP A 76 3.18 -15.77 -3.60
C ASP A 76 3.26 -14.28 -3.92
N LEU A 77 3.42 -13.42 -2.92
CA LEU A 77 3.71 -12.00 -3.14
C LEU A 77 5.13 -11.79 -3.67
N LEU A 78 6.15 -12.33 -2.99
CA LEU A 78 7.56 -12.10 -3.31
C LEU A 78 7.90 -12.45 -4.78
N HIS A 79 7.26 -13.49 -5.31
CA HIS A 79 7.48 -14.02 -6.65
C HIS A 79 6.34 -13.75 -7.64
N ALA A 80 5.37 -12.91 -7.30
CA ALA A 80 4.32 -12.51 -8.24
C ALA A 80 4.93 -11.78 -9.45
N ASP A 81 4.70 -12.30 -10.65
CA ASP A 81 5.11 -11.69 -11.93
C ASP A 81 4.37 -10.36 -12.19
N ALA A 82 3.14 -10.25 -11.68
CA ALA A 82 2.31 -9.07 -11.81
C ALA A 82 1.48 -8.82 -10.54
N VAL A 83 1.20 -7.56 -10.26
CA VAL A 83 0.22 -7.15 -9.27
C VAL A 83 -0.81 -6.25 -9.94
N VAL A 84 -2.09 -6.55 -9.72
CA VAL A 84 -3.20 -5.67 -10.10
C VAL A 84 -3.78 -5.05 -8.84
N HIS A 85 -3.76 -3.73 -8.76
CA HIS A 85 -4.50 -3.00 -7.75
C HIS A 85 -5.91 -2.72 -8.26
N VAL A 86 -6.93 -2.92 -7.43
CA VAL A 86 -8.30 -2.51 -7.69
C VAL A 86 -8.85 -1.80 -6.46
N ALA A 87 -9.63 -0.74 -6.65
CA ALA A 87 -10.27 -0.04 -5.54
C ALA A 87 -11.61 0.58 -5.93
N SER A 88 -12.47 0.71 -4.93
CA SER A 88 -13.85 1.19 -5.05
C SER A 88 -14.29 1.90 -3.78
N ALA A 89 -15.30 2.78 -3.88
CA ALA A 89 -15.99 3.31 -2.71
C ALA A 89 -16.76 2.20 -1.94
N THR A 90 -17.16 1.12 -2.62
CA THR A 90 -17.93 0.02 -2.02
C THR A 90 -17.19 -1.31 -2.14
N ALA A 91 -17.56 -2.30 -1.32
CA ALA A 91 -16.87 -3.59 -1.34
C ALA A 91 -17.15 -4.43 -2.59
N ALA A 92 -18.31 -4.24 -3.24
CA ALA A 92 -18.82 -5.15 -4.27
C ALA A 92 -17.96 -5.16 -5.55
N PRO A 93 -17.57 -4.02 -6.16
CA PRO A 93 -16.74 -4.03 -7.37
C PRO A 93 -15.36 -4.67 -7.15
N VAL A 94 -14.75 -4.46 -5.97
CA VAL A 94 -13.47 -5.08 -5.61
C VAL A 94 -13.62 -6.60 -5.50
N ALA A 95 -14.66 -7.07 -4.80
CA ALA A 95 -14.91 -8.51 -4.63
C ALA A 95 -15.20 -9.19 -5.97
N GLU A 96 -16.02 -8.56 -6.81
CA GLU A 96 -16.34 -9.05 -8.15
C GLU A 96 -15.11 -9.09 -9.05
N PHE A 97 -14.30 -8.03 -9.07
CA PHE A 97 -13.06 -8.01 -9.84
C PHE A 97 -12.12 -9.15 -9.44
N CYS A 98 -11.87 -9.36 -8.15
CA CYS A 98 -10.99 -10.43 -7.67
C CYS A 98 -11.51 -11.82 -8.05
N ALA A 99 -12.82 -12.06 -7.93
CA ALA A 99 -13.44 -13.33 -8.30
C ALA A 99 -13.35 -13.58 -9.81
N GLU A 100 -13.75 -12.60 -10.63
CA GLU A 100 -13.75 -12.74 -12.10
C GLU A 100 -12.34 -12.78 -12.68
N LEU A 101 -11.39 -12.00 -12.14
CA LEU A 101 -9.99 -12.11 -12.53
C LEU A 101 -9.47 -13.53 -12.29
N THR A 102 -9.77 -14.14 -11.14
CA THR A 102 -9.39 -15.53 -10.85
C THR A 102 -9.98 -16.52 -11.88
N ARG A 103 -11.22 -16.28 -12.35
CA ARG A 103 -11.86 -17.12 -13.38
C ARG A 103 -11.28 -16.92 -14.78
N LEU A 104 -10.84 -15.69 -15.10
CA LEU A 104 -10.24 -15.33 -16.37
C LEU A 104 -8.80 -15.85 -16.52
N LEU A 105 -8.14 -16.12 -15.40
CA LEU A 105 -6.84 -16.76 -15.38
C LEU A 105 -6.97 -18.27 -15.65
N ASP A 106 -5.88 -18.87 -16.14
CA ASP A 106 -5.82 -20.33 -16.36
C ASP A 106 -6.11 -21.07 -15.04
N PRO A 107 -6.86 -22.20 -15.02
CA PRO A 107 -7.19 -22.92 -13.80
C PRO A 107 -5.99 -23.35 -12.94
N GLY A 108 -4.78 -23.42 -13.51
CA GLY A 108 -3.54 -23.69 -12.78
C GLY A 108 -2.93 -22.47 -12.08
N ILE A 109 -3.53 -21.29 -12.19
CA ILE A 109 -3.04 -20.04 -11.62
C ILE A 109 -3.99 -19.60 -10.50
N THR A 110 -3.50 -19.65 -9.26
CA THR A 110 -4.24 -19.16 -8.09
C THR A 110 -3.63 -17.83 -7.63
N PRO A 111 -4.34 -16.70 -7.75
CA PRO A 111 -3.83 -15.42 -7.28
C PRO A 111 -3.79 -15.32 -5.75
N ARG A 112 -2.80 -14.61 -5.23
CA ARG A 112 -2.75 -14.17 -3.84
C ARG A 112 -3.41 -12.80 -3.73
N VAL A 113 -4.58 -12.75 -3.07
CA VAL A 113 -5.35 -11.51 -2.89
C VAL A 113 -5.06 -10.90 -1.53
N LEU A 114 -4.56 -9.67 -1.52
CA LEU A 114 -4.32 -8.86 -0.33
C LEU A 114 -5.35 -7.73 -0.27
N SER A 115 -6.34 -7.83 0.62
CA SER A 115 -7.46 -6.88 0.72
C SER A 115 -7.34 -5.97 1.94
N GLY A 116 -7.85 -4.74 1.81
CA GLY A 116 -7.98 -3.83 2.94
C GLY A 116 -8.91 -2.66 2.67
N VAL A 117 -8.95 -1.72 3.62
CA VAL A 117 -9.84 -0.56 3.61
C VAL A 117 -9.10 0.71 4.01
N VAL A 118 -9.53 1.84 3.47
CA VAL A 118 -9.14 3.17 3.96
C VAL A 118 -10.21 3.64 4.94
N ARG A 119 -9.77 4.14 6.09
CA ARG A 119 -10.60 4.82 7.09
C ARG A 119 -10.04 6.21 7.34
N PRO A 120 -10.80 7.13 7.97
CA PRO A 120 -10.24 8.40 8.41
C PRO A 120 -8.96 8.19 9.22
N MET A 121 -7.96 9.04 8.97
CA MET A 121 -6.64 8.88 9.59
C MET A 121 -6.77 8.82 11.11
N SER A 122 -6.14 7.79 11.70
CA SER A 122 -5.94 7.70 13.15
C SER A 122 -4.60 8.38 13.49
N TYR A 123 -4.43 8.87 14.71
CA TYR A 123 -3.16 9.44 15.20
C TYR A 123 -2.64 10.68 14.44
N THR A 124 -3.44 11.32 13.60
CA THR A 124 -3.03 12.49 12.80
C THR A 124 -3.80 13.72 13.26
N GLY A 125 -3.23 14.50 14.18
CA GLY A 125 -3.76 15.83 14.55
C GLY A 125 -3.53 16.87 13.44
N THR A 126 -4.06 18.09 13.57
CA THR A 126 -3.93 19.13 12.53
C THR A 126 -2.48 19.46 12.16
N ALA A 127 -1.60 19.62 13.15
CA ALA A 127 -0.19 19.89 12.90
C ALA A 127 0.49 18.74 12.13
N MET A 128 0.22 17.49 12.52
CA MET A 128 0.71 16.31 11.81
C MET A 128 0.12 16.21 10.39
N HIS A 129 -1.15 16.56 10.23
CA HIS A 129 -1.78 16.59 8.92
C HIS A 129 -1.08 17.59 8.00
N ASN A 130 -0.84 18.81 8.46
CA ASN A 130 -0.14 19.82 7.66
C ASN A 130 1.27 19.37 7.32
N PHE A 131 2.04 18.88 8.29
CA PHE A 131 3.39 18.36 8.06
C PHE A 131 3.41 17.26 6.99
N ALA A 132 2.58 16.22 7.16
CA ALA A 132 2.64 15.05 6.29
C ALA A 132 1.89 15.23 4.96
N TYR A 133 0.85 16.07 4.90
CA TYR A 133 -0.09 16.09 3.78
C TYR A 133 -0.14 17.41 3.00
N ALA A 134 0.41 18.54 3.50
CA ALA A 134 0.40 19.80 2.75
C ALA A 134 1.24 19.74 1.47
N HIS A 135 2.31 18.93 1.46
CA HIS A 135 3.21 18.73 0.33
C HIS A 135 3.20 17.28 -0.19
N ARG A 136 2.15 16.51 0.11
CA ARG A 136 2.07 15.13 -0.36
C ARG A 136 2.00 15.07 -1.86
N VAL A 137 2.63 14.05 -2.42
CA VAL A 137 2.42 13.66 -3.81
C VAL A 137 1.05 12.97 -3.94
N LEU A 138 0.23 13.48 -4.85
CA LEU A 138 -1.01 12.81 -5.30
C LEU A 138 -0.70 11.87 -6.47
N GLN A 139 -1.66 11.03 -6.87
CA GLN A 139 -1.49 10.12 -7.99
C GLN A 139 -0.95 10.86 -9.24
N GLN A 140 0.22 10.44 -9.73
CA GLN A 140 0.83 10.97 -10.94
C GLN A 140 0.64 10.00 -12.12
N PRO A 141 0.80 10.47 -13.38
CA PRO A 141 0.86 9.59 -14.54
C PRO A 141 1.95 8.52 -14.38
N GLY A 142 1.72 7.32 -14.91
CA GLY A 142 2.65 6.19 -14.84
C GLY A 142 3.96 6.43 -15.58
N THR A 143 3.97 7.34 -16.56
CA THR A 143 5.19 7.80 -17.23
C THR A 143 6.05 8.74 -16.37
N VAL A 144 5.47 9.40 -15.37
CA VAL A 144 6.15 10.33 -14.45
C VAL A 144 6.64 9.60 -13.20
N MET A 145 5.78 8.77 -12.61
CA MET A 145 6.12 7.94 -11.45
C MET A 145 5.95 6.46 -11.78
N PRO A 146 6.89 5.87 -12.55
CA PRO A 146 6.75 4.50 -13.04
C PRO A 146 7.05 3.46 -11.97
N ASN A 147 7.81 3.76 -10.93
CA ASN A 147 8.22 2.77 -9.93
C ASN A 147 7.12 2.57 -8.89
N ALA A 148 6.90 1.33 -8.50
CA ALA A 148 5.89 0.94 -7.53
C ALA A 148 6.48 -0.05 -6.51
N PHE A 149 6.12 0.14 -5.23
CA PHE A 149 6.54 -0.73 -4.13
C PHE A 149 5.34 -1.11 -3.28
N LEU A 150 5.17 -2.40 -3.01
CA LEU A 150 4.17 -2.92 -2.08
C LEU A 150 4.89 -3.53 -0.87
N VAL A 151 4.61 -2.97 0.30
CA VAL A 151 5.23 -3.31 1.59
C VAL A 151 4.10 -3.66 2.57
N PRO A 152 3.70 -4.94 2.64
CA PRO A 152 2.71 -5.39 3.61
C PRO A 152 3.36 -5.54 4.99
N MET A 153 2.60 -5.25 6.04
CA MET A 153 3.13 -5.19 7.40
C MET A 153 2.09 -5.66 8.41
N SER A 154 2.56 -6.34 9.45
CA SER A 154 1.78 -6.68 10.64
C SER A 154 2.44 -6.08 11.88
N LYS A 155 1.65 -5.90 12.94
CA LYS A 155 2.12 -5.46 14.24
C LYS A 155 2.14 -6.63 15.22
N THR A 156 3.11 -6.62 16.12
CA THR A 156 3.23 -7.67 17.15
C THR A 156 2.08 -7.58 18.16
N GLY A 157 1.83 -8.67 18.90
CA GLY A 157 0.83 -8.67 19.98
C GLY A 157 1.11 -7.58 21.03
N ALA A 158 2.39 -7.25 21.28
CA ALA A 158 2.78 -6.19 22.18
C ALA A 158 2.32 -4.80 21.72
N TRP A 159 2.20 -4.55 20.42
CA TRP A 159 1.59 -3.31 19.91
C TRP A 159 0.09 -3.26 20.18
N TRP A 160 -0.60 -4.37 19.90
CA TRP A 160 -2.05 -4.44 20.06
C TRP A 160 -2.51 -4.43 21.52
N ALA A 161 -1.63 -4.78 22.45
CA ALA A 161 -1.86 -4.63 23.89
C ALA A 161 -1.77 -3.18 24.39
N LYS A 162 -1.19 -2.25 23.61
CA LYS A 162 -1.06 -0.83 23.98
C LYS A 162 -2.38 -0.09 23.81
N ASP A 163 -2.62 0.86 24.70
CA ASP A 163 -3.74 1.77 24.54
C ASP A 163 -3.51 2.74 23.36
N TRP A 164 -4.56 3.50 23.02
CA TRP A 164 -4.51 4.44 21.90
C TRP A 164 -3.54 5.61 22.14
N MET A 165 -3.46 6.14 23.36
CA MET A 165 -2.59 7.25 23.70
C MET A 165 -1.12 6.84 23.58
N GLU A 166 -0.77 5.68 24.12
CA GLU A 166 0.58 5.12 24.04
C GLU A 166 0.98 4.78 22.60
N ARG A 167 0.06 4.37 21.72
CA ARG A 167 0.38 4.20 20.30
C ARG A 167 0.64 5.53 19.59
N HIS A 168 -0.15 6.56 19.89
CA HIS A 168 -0.03 7.90 19.27
C HIS A 168 1.38 8.49 19.43
N THR A 169 1.94 8.27 20.61
CA THR A 169 3.29 8.62 21.06
C THR A 169 4.43 8.20 20.11
N TYR A 170 4.29 7.10 19.36
CA TYR A 170 5.35 6.58 18.46
C TYR A 170 5.41 7.29 17.10
N PHE A 171 4.35 8.02 16.74
CA PHE A 171 4.29 8.71 15.44
C PHE A 171 4.91 10.11 15.47
N LEU A 172 5.09 10.69 16.66
CA LEU A 172 5.62 12.04 16.85
C LEU A 172 7.11 12.01 17.22
N PRO A 173 7.89 13.05 16.83
CA PRO A 173 9.24 13.20 17.33
C PRO A 173 9.24 13.40 18.84
N ARG A 174 10.26 12.84 19.50
CA ARG A 174 10.45 12.91 20.94
C ARG A 174 11.61 13.81 21.30
N TYR A 175 11.40 14.64 22.32
CA TYR A 175 12.40 15.55 22.85
C TYR A 175 12.55 15.29 24.35
N ASP A 176 13.76 15.47 24.87
CA ASP A 176 14.02 15.44 26.30
C ASP A 176 13.67 16.78 26.98
N ASP A 177 13.83 16.86 28.30
CA ASP A 177 13.54 18.07 29.09
C ASP A 177 14.43 19.27 28.72
N ALA A 178 15.55 19.03 28.05
CA ALA A 178 16.44 20.07 27.53
C ALA A 178 16.07 20.50 26.10
N GLY A 179 15.01 19.94 25.52
CA GLY A 179 14.56 20.23 24.16
C GLY A 179 15.39 19.58 23.06
N ARG A 180 16.23 18.59 23.38
CA ARG A 180 17.02 17.84 22.39
C ARG A 180 16.19 16.69 21.85
N MET A 181 16.21 16.50 20.53
CA MET A 181 15.50 15.38 19.91
C MET A 181 16.14 14.05 20.33
N VAL A 182 15.33 13.19 20.92
CA VAL A 182 15.70 11.83 21.33
C VAL A 182 15.50 10.87 20.17
N ASN A 183 14.39 11.00 19.46
CA ASN A 183 14.11 10.25 18.24
C ASN A 183 13.12 11.02 17.35
N GLU A 184 13.12 10.63 16.08
CA GLU A 184 12.33 11.26 15.03
C GLU A 184 10.86 10.80 15.05
N GLY A 185 10.61 9.60 15.59
CA GLY A 185 9.34 8.90 15.44
C GLY A 185 9.04 8.60 13.97
N HIS A 186 7.87 7.99 13.70
CA HIS A 186 7.50 7.64 12.34
C HIS A 186 7.50 8.86 11.38
N ALA A 187 6.98 10.00 11.85
CA ALA A 187 6.75 11.16 10.99
C ALA A 187 8.05 11.80 10.49
N LEU A 188 9.01 12.11 11.36
CA LEU A 188 10.26 12.74 10.90
C LEU A 188 11.18 11.73 10.22
N ALA A 189 11.16 10.45 10.61
CA ALA A 189 11.95 9.40 9.96
C ALA A 189 11.57 9.22 8.49
N SER A 190 10.31 9.48 8.13
CA SER A 190 9.80 9.40 6.76
C SER A 190 9.77 10.73 6.00
N ALA A 191 10.28 11.82 6.59
CA ALA A 191 10.10 13.18 6.07
C ALA A 191 10.61 13.36 4.63
N ALA A 192 11.75 12.75 4.29
CA ALA A 192 12.37 12.85 2.97
C ALA A 192 11.43 12.39 1.85
N GLY A 193 10.54 11.44 2.12
CA GLY A 193 9.61 10.90 1.13
C GLY A 193 8.35 11.73 0.91
N ILE A 194 8.06 12.73 1.76
CA ILE A 194 6.76 13.43 1.73
C ILE A 194 6.48 14.08 0.36
N ALA A 195 7.51 14.71 -0.23
CA ALA A 195 7.38 15.52 -1.44
C ALA A 195 7.63 14.76 -2.75
N CYS A 196 8.08 13.49 -2.69
CA CYS A 196 8.45 12.72 -3.89
C CYS A 196 7.91 11.29 -3.93
N LEU A 197 7.35 10.77 -2.82
CA LEU A 197 6.71 9.46 -2.79
C LEU A 197 5.19 9.63 -2.69
N MET A 198 4.46 9.18 -3.72
CA MET A 198 3.04 8.91 -3.57
C MET A 198 2.90 7.73 -2.62
N ARG A 199 1.95 7.80 -1.67
CA ARG A 199 1.76 6.74 -0.69
C ARG A 199 0.29 6.45 -0.43
N ARG A 200 -0.01 5.18 -0.23
CA ARG A 200 -1.34 4.66 0.07
C ARG A 200 -1.21 3.53 1.09
N THR A 201 -2.06 3.55 2.11
CA THR A 201 -2.12 2.46 3.10
C THR A 201 -3.53 1.96 3.22
N TYR A 202 -3.73 0.67 2.98
CA TYR A 202 -4.95 -0.02 3.36
C TYR A 202 -4.76 -0.71 4.70
N LYS A 203 -5.77 -0.62 5.56
CA LYS A 203 -5.83 -1.36 6.82
C LYS A 203 -6.66 -2.62 6.64
N ASN A 204 -6.35 -3.65 7.41
CA ASN A 204 -7.27 -4.77 7.55
C ASN A 204 -8.60 -4.29 8.16
N ARG A 205 -9.68 -5.03 7.91
CA ARG A 205 -10.99 -4.74 8.53
C ARG A 205 -11.00 -5.08 10.01
N SER A 206 -10.18 -6.03 10.43
CA SER A 206 -9.96 -6.45 11.80
C SER A 206 -8.57 -6.03 12.26
N GLU A 207 -8.46 -5.52 13.48
CA GLU A 207 -7.19 -5.15 14.11
C GLU A 207 -7.11 -5.89 15.47
N PRO A 208 -6.20 -6.87 15.67
CA PRO A 208 -5.24 -7.40 14.69
C PRO A 208 -5.90 -8.15 13.52
N ALA A 209 -5.18 -8.20 12.40
CA ALA A 209 -5.51 -9.03 11.26
C ALA A 209 -5.47 -10.52 11.63
N PRO A 210 -6.33 -11.36 11.03
CA PRO A 210 -6.25 -12.81 11.19
C PRO A 210 -4.94 -13.37 10.60
N GLU A 211 -4.58 -14.58 11.02
CA GLU A 211 -3.43 -15.30 10.47
C GLU A 211 -3.51 -15.42 8.94
N GLY A 212 -2.36 -15.27 8.27
CA GLY A 212 -2.28 -15.26 6.81
C GLY A 212 -2.72 -13.94 6.16
N ALA A 213 -3.05 -12.91 6.95
CA ALA A 213 -3.29 -11.55 6.47
C ALA A 213 -2.34 -10.55 7.13
N TYR A 214 -2.30 -9.34 6.57
CA TYR A 214 -1.53 -8.22 7.10
C TYR A 214 -2.44 -7.20 7.75
N ASP A 215 -1.93 -6.51 8.77
CA ASP A 215 -2.62 -5.38 9.39
C ASP A 215 -2.67 -4.18 8.43
N PHE A 216 -1.57 -3.97 7.69
CA PHE A 216 -1.39 -2.85 6.79
C PHE A 216 -0.83 -3.32 5.44
N LEU A 217 -1.38 -2.78 4.35
CA LEU A 217 -0.82 -2.90 3.01
C LEU A 217 -0.37 -1.49 2.61
N THR A 218 0.93 -1.23 2.70
CA THR A 218 1.51 0.07 2.38
C THR A 218 2.07 0.03 0.97
N TYR A 219 1.71 1.01 0.16
CA TYR A 219 2.05 1.10 -1.25
C TYR A 219 2.65 2.46 -1.56
N PHE A 220 3.71 2.46 -2.38
CA PHE A 220 4.41 3.66 -2.80
C PHE A 220 4.59 3.72 -4.30
N GLU A 221 4.57 4.93 -4.86
CA GLU A 221 5.03 5.20 -6.22
C GLU A 221 6.00 6.38 -6.23
N CYS A 222 6.97 6.35 -7.16
CA CYS A 222 7.93 7.44 -7.32
C CYS A 222 8.54 7.50 -8.72
N ALA A 223 9.17 8.63 -9.02
CA ALA A 223 9.97 8.80 -10.23
C ALA A 223 11.27 8.00 -10.15
N ASP A 224 11.93 7.78 -11.29
CA ASP A 224 13.21 7.04 -11.32
C ASP A 224 14.30 7.71 -10.45
N ALA A 225 14.30 9.04 -10.36
CA ALA A 225 15.24 9.80 -9.52
C ALA A 225 15.01 9.60 -8.00
N ASP A 226 13.81 9.20 -7.60
CA ASP A 226 13.37 9.14 -6.20
C ASP A 226 13.37 7.71 -5.63
N VAL A 227 13.80 6.71 -6.41
CA VAL A 227 13.94 5.31 -5.95
C VAL A 227 14.88 5.21 -4.76
N GLN A 228 15.99 5.95 -4.77
CA GLN A 228 16.91 5.98 -3.63
C GLN A 228 16.23 6.56 -2.38
N THR A 229 15.43 7.61 -2.52
CA THR A 229 14.69 8.19 -1.39
C THR A 229 13.69 7.21 -0.78
N PHE A 230 13.03 6.35 -1.59
CA PHE A 230 12.21 5.27 -1.07
C PHE A 230 13.02 4.33 -0.14
N HIS A 231 14.19 3.88 -0.59
CA HIS A 231 15.03 2.99 0.21
C HIS A 231 15.58 3.67 1.47
N GLU A 232 15.95 4.95 1.39
CA GLU A 232 16.39 5.75 2.54
C GLU A 232 15.27 5.90 3.58
N VAL A 233 14.02 6.13 3.14
CA VAL A 233 12.85 6.19 4.02
C VAL A 233 12.60 4.84 4.69
N CYS A 234 12.63 3.73 3.94
CA CYS A 234 12.50 2.39 4.53
C CYS A 234 13.60 2.11 5.57
N ALA A 235 14.85 2.46 5.26
CA ALA A 235 15.96 2.28 6.19
C ALA A 235 15.80 3.15 7.45
N ALA A 236 15.38 4.42 7.31
CA ALA A 236 15.13 5.32 8.43
C ALA A 236 13.98 4.85 9.31
N LEU A 237 12.90 4.35 8.70
CA LEU A 237 11.78 3.76 9.42
C LEU A 237 12.17 2.49 10.15
N GLY A 238 13.06 1.68 9.56
CA GLY A 238 13.60 0.44 10.13
C GLY A 238 14.60 0.63 11.27
N ASP A 239 15.21 1.81 11.38
CA ASP A 239 16.13 2.14 12.47
C ASP A 239 15.35 2.44 13.76
N VAL A 240 15.36 1.48 14.69
CA VAL A 240 14.65 1.58 15.98
C VAL A 240 15.14 2.73 16.87
N ALA A 241 16.35 3.27 16.64
CA ALA A 241 16.83 4.44 17.37
C ALA A 241 16.15 5.72 16.86
N ARG A 242 15.86 5.80 15.56
CA ARG A 242 15.16 6.93 14.93
C ARG A 242 13.65 6.77 15.04
N ASN A 243 13.14 5.56 14.85
CA ASN A 243 11.74 5.20 14.89
C ASN A 243 11.48 3.99 15.82
N PRO A 244 11.25 4.22 17.12
CA PRO A 244 10.97 3.14 18.07
C PRO A 244 9.69 2.35 17.77
N GLU A 245 8.82 2.81 16.87
CA GLU A 245 7.65 2.06 16.43
C GLU A 245 8.03 0.71 15.79
N TRP A 246 9.19 0.67 15.12
CA TRP A 246 9.60 -0.48 14.31
C TRP A 246 9.94 -1.73 15.13
N GLN A 247 10.18 -1.58 16.45
CA GLN A 247 10.31 -2.73 17.35
C GLN A 247 9.04 -3.60 17.40
N PHE A 248 7.89 -3.06 16.97
CA PHE A 248 6.62 -3.76 16.93
C PHE A 248 6.12 -4.07 15.53
N VAL A 249 6.95 -3.85 14.51
CA VAL A 249 6.62 -4.13 13.11
C VAL A 249 7.20 -5.48 12.72
N ARG A 250 6.40 -6.26 12.00
CA ARG A 250 6.84 -7.43 11.24
C ARG A 250 6.48 -7.20 9.78
N GLU A 251 7.50 -7.13 8.94
CA GLU A 251 7.30 -6.86 7.51
C GLU A 251 7.11 -8.16 6.74
N GLY A 252 6.19 -8.15 5.77
CA GLY A 252 6.21 -9.10 4.67
C GLY A 252 7.18 -8.65 3.58
N PRO A 253 7.32 -9.41 2.50
CA PRO A 253 8.29 -9.09 1.45
C PRO A 253 7.95 -7.76 0.80
N THR A 254 8.98 -6.97 0.50
CA THR A 254 8.82 -5.79 -0.36
C THR A 254 8.77 -6.27 -1.80
N TRP A 255 7.63 -6.09 -2.46
CA TRP A 255 7.50 -6.32 -3.90
C TRP A 255 7.78 -5.04 -4.66
N GLN A 256 8.60 -5.12 -5.71
CA GLN A 256 8.97 -3.99 -6.56
C GLN A 256 8.50 -4.23 -7.99
N GLY A 257 7.86 -3.22 -8.57
CA GLY A 257 7.42 -3.25 -9.95
C GLY A 257 7.49 -1.91 -10.67
N ARG A 258 7.10 -1.96 -11.94
CA ARG A 258 6.81 -0.78 -12.74
C ARG A 258 5.35 -0.76 -13.14
N ARG A 259 4.77 0.43 -13.12
CA ARG A 259 3.43 0.69 -13.63
C ARG A 259 3.43 0.55 -15.15
N VAL A 260 2.38 -0.06 -15.67
CA VAL A 260 2.17 -0.23 -17.12
C VAL A 260 0.75 0.20 -17.47
N ALA A 261 0.54 0.61 -18.72
CA ALA A 261 -0.72 1.20 -19.15
C ALA A 261 -1.78 0.13 -19.43
N THR A 262 -1.35 -1.07 -19.82
CA THR A 262 -2.26 -2.10 -20.31
C THR A 262 -2.02 -3.46 -19.65
N TRP A 263 -3.07 -4.29 -19.64
CA TRP A 263 -2.99 -5.65 -19.13
C TRP A 263 -1.93 -6.52 -19.83
N PRO A 264 -1.78 -6.53 -21.17
CA PRO A 264 -0.74 -7.33 -21.83
C PRO A 264 0.69 -6.92 -21.44
N GLU A 265 0.94 -5.64 -21.16
CA GLU A 265 2.26 -5.13 -20.77
C GLU A 265 2.77 -5.70 -19.44
N LEU A 266 1.89 -6.28 -18.61
CA LEU A 266 2.29 -7.00 -17.39
C LEU A 266 3.19 -8.21 -17.67
N PHE A 267 3.08 -8.80 -18.86
CA PHE A 267 3.72 -10.06 -19.23
C PHE A 267 4.67 -9.93 -20.42
N ALA A 268 5.00 -8.68 -20.79
CA ALA A 268 5.95 -8.34 -21.85
C ALA A 268 7.39 -8.27 -21.34
#